data_AF-A0A956E4M2-F1
#
_entry.id   AF-A0A956E4M2-F1
#
_cell.length_a   1.000
_cell.length_b   1.000
_cell.length_c   1.000
_cell.angle_alpha   90.00
_cell.angle_beta   90.00
_cell.angle_gamma   90.00
#
_symmetry.space_group_name_H-M   'P 1'
#
loop_
_entity.id
_entity.type
_entity.pdbx_description
1 polymer ?
#
loop_
_entity_poly.entity_id
_entity_poly.type
_entity_poly.pdbx_seq_one_letter_code
_entity_poly.pdbx_strand_id
1 'polypeptide(L)'
;MSLVTACDGEKQQRDEAASLSRAVDELRDAPNSDKAPKLKALRALGCNHADTCGFRDQCAEAYAEHVKGLEGIAKAKAMDDPFMSAAELRKAEETLKAAEAKTGACADRQGALVRQYRLRDLR
;
A
#
# COMPACT_ATOMS: atom_id res chain seq x y z
N MET A 1 -9.18 30.77 -26.02
CA MET A 1 -9.68 29.52 -25.40
C MET A 1 -8.76 28.42 -25.89
N SER A 2 -7.92 27.72 -25.12
CA SER A 2 -7.89 27.43 -23.70
C SER A 2 -6.46 26.99 -23.32
N LEU A 3 -5.77 27.77 -22.48
CA LEU A 3 -4.51 27.37 -21.83
C LEU A 3 -4.72 27.03 -20.34
N VAL A 4 -5.91 27.29 -19.81
CA VAL A 4 -6.24 27.14 -18.39
C VAL A 4 -6.45 25.67 -18.01
N THR A 5 -7.02 24.85 -18.91
CA THR A 5 -7.35 23.45 -18.62
C THR A 5 -6.14 22.53 -18.42
N ALA A 6 -4.99 22.85 -19.01
CA ALA A 6 -3.79 22.02 -18.91
C ALA A 6 -3.09 22.16 -17.55
N CYS A 7 -3.06 23.37 -16.98
CA CYS A 7 -2.45 23.61 -15.67
C CYS A 7 -3.26 22.98 -14.52
N ASP A 8 -4.59 22.99 -14.62
CA ASP A 8 -5.46 22.41 -13.58
C ASP A 8 -5.32 20.87 -13.52
N GLY A 9 -5.18 20.22 -14.68
CA GLY A 9 -4.96 18.78 -14.76
C GLY A 9 -3.61 18.34 -14.19
N GLU A 10 -2.53 19.07 -14.46
CA GLU A 10 -1.21 18.76 -13.89
C GLU A 10 -1.18 18.94 -12.37
N LYS A 11 -1.82 19.99 -11.86
CA LYS A 11 -1.93 20.23 -10.42
C LYS A 11 -2.74 19.12 -9.74
N GLN A 12 -3.89 18.75 -10.30
CA GLN A 12 -4.73 17.67 -9.78
C GLN A 12 -3.98 16.34 -9.71
N GLN A 13 -3.22 16.00 -10.75
CA GLN A 13 -2.38 14.79 -10.75
C GLN A 13 -1.32 14.79 -9.64
N ARG A 14 -0.67 15.93 -9.40
CA ARG A 14 0.31 16.08 -8.32
C ARG A 14 -0.34 15.92 -6.95
N ASP A 15 -1.50 16.55 -6.74
CA ASP A 15 -2.24 16.48 -5.47
C ASP A 15 -2.69 15.04 -5.19
N GLU A 16 -3.16 14.33 -6.22
CA GLU A 16 -3.53 12.92 -6.16
C GLU A 16 -2.31 12.03 -5.84
N ALA A 17 -1.20 12.20 -6.55
CA ALA A 17 0.04 11.47 -6.30
C ALA A 17 0.57 11.71 -4.87
N ALA A 18 0.49 12.94 -4.38
CA ALA A 18 0.89 13.28 -3.01
C ALA A 18 -0.02 12.64 -1.96
N SER A 19 -1.33 12.66 -2.16
CA SER A 19 -2.29 12.01 -1.27
C SER A 19 -2.05 10.51 -1.19
N LEU A 20 -1.87 9.85 -2.34
CA LEU A 20 -1.62 8.41 -2.40
C LEU A 20 -0.27 8.04 -1.78
N SER A 21 0.79 8.80 -2.07
CA SER A 21 2.11 8.55 -1.47
C SER A 21 2.05 8.64 0.06
N ARG A 22 1.42 9.68 0.62
CA ARG A 22 1.26 9.81 2.08
C ARG A 22 0.48 8.64 2.68
N ALA A 23 -0.59 8.21 2.04
CA ALA A 23 -1.38 7.08 2.52
C ALA A 23 -0.59 5.76 2.51
N VAL A 24 0.31 5.57 1.54
CA VAL A 24 1.24 4.43 1.50
C VAL A 24 2.27 4.53 2.61
N ASP A 25 2.84 5.71 2.88
CA ASP A 25 3.76 5.92 4.02
C ASP A 25 3.06 5.63 5.34
N GLU A 26 1.86 6.18 5.57
CA GLU A 26 1.07 5.90 6.76
C GLU A 26 0.77 4.41 6.95
N LEU A 27 0.50 3.69 5.85
CA LEU A 27 0.27 2.24 5.89
C LEU A 27 1.57 1.46 6.18
N ARG A 28 2.69 1.88 5.58
CA ARG A 28 4.01 1.28 5.80
C ARG A 28 4.42 1.40 7.26
N ASP A 29 4.27 2.59 7.82
CA ASP A 29 4.79 2.96 9.13
C ASP A 29 3.79 2.62 10.26
N ALA A 30 2.55 2.25 9.93
CA ALA A 30 1.56 1.81 10.90
C ALA A 30 1.96 0.51 11.63
N PRO A 31 1.62 0.39 12.93
CA PRO A 31 1.68 -0.88 13.66
C PRO A 31 0.90 -1.98 12.95
N ASN A 32 1.32 -3.25 13.14
CA ASN A 32 0.69 -4.41 12.49
C ASN A 32 -0.83 -4.50 12.71
N SER A 33 -1.33 -4.11 13.89
CA SER A 33 -2.76 -4.06 14.20
C SER A 33 -3.54 -3.05 13.34
N ASP A 34 -2.86 -2.01 12.86
CA ASP A 34 -3.46 -0.85 12.22
C ASP A 34 -3.27 -0.88 10.69
N LYS A 35 -2.52 -1.85 10.16
CA LYS A 35 -2.30 -1.99 8.72
C LYS A 35 -3.60 -2.32 7.96
N ALA A 36 -4.48 -3.13 8.53
CA ALA A 36 -5.77 -3.46 7.90
C ALA A 36 -6.68 -2.22 7.69
N PRO A 37 -6.96 -1.39 8.70
CA PRO A 37 -7.75 -0.18 8.50
C PRO A 37 -7.04 0.84 7.58
N LYS A 38 -5.71 0.98 7.66
CA LYS A 38 -4.95 1.86 6.75
C LYS A 38 -4.99 1.39 5.30
N LEU A 39 -4.95 0.07 5.05
CA LEU A 39 -5.12 -0.50 3.73
C LEU A 39 -6.51 -0.19 3.16
N LYS A 40 -7.55 -0.29 3.99
CA LYS A 40 -8.91 0.08 3.58
C LYS A 40 -8.99 1.57 3.22
N ALA A 41 -8.33 2.43 3.98
CA ALA A 41 -8.25 3.86 3.69
C ALA A 41 -7.53 4.13 2.35
N LEU A 42 -6.39 3.49 2.08
CA LEU A 42 -5.67 3.60 0.81
C LEU A 42 -6.56 3.20 -0.39
N ARG A 43 -7.29 2.10 -0.28
CA ARG A 43 -8.23 1.63 -1.34
C ARG A 43 -9.40 2.58 -1.58
N ALA A 44 -9.83 3.28 -0.53
CA ALA A 44 -10.93 4.24 -0.61
C ALA A 44 -10.50 5.57 -1.25
N LEU A 45 -9.20 5.83 -1.41
CA LEU A 45 -8.73 7.01 -2.11
C LEU A 45 -9.10 6.94 -3.59
N GLY A 46 -9.84 7.96 -4.02
CA GLY A 46 -10.14 8.16 -5.43
C GLY A 46 -8.85 8.42 -6.21
N CYS A 47 -8.83 7.93 -7.43
CA CYS A 47 -7.80 8.23 -8.41
C CYS A 47 -8.46 8.46 -9.76
N ASN A 48 -7.95 9.41 -10.53
CA ASN A 48 -8.53 9.79 -11.82
C ASN A 48 -7.55 9.58 -12.98
N HIS A 49 -6.27 9.32 -12.67
CA HIS A 49 -5.23 9.17 -13.67
C HIS A 49 -4.66 7.76 -13.63
N ALA A 50 -4.42 7.18 -14.82
CA ALA A 50 -3.99 5.79 -14.94
C ALA A 50 -2.72 5.48 -14.13
N ASP A 51 -1.76 6.40 -14.12
CA ASP A 51 -0.49 6.23 -13.41
C ASP A 51 -0.67 6.15 -11.89
N THR A 52 -1.45 7.06 -11.31
CA THR A 52 -1.73 7.13 -9.87
C THR A 52 -2.70 6.04 -9.42
N CYS A 53 -3.67 5.68 -10.25
CA CYS A 53 -4.53 4.51 -10.04
C CYS A 53 -3.72 3.21 -10.02
N GLY A 54 -2.85 3.01 -11.02
CA GLY A 54 -1.98 1.84 -11.08
C GLY A 54 -1.05 1.75 -9.87
N PHE A 55 -0.51 2.88 -9.41
CA PHE A 55 0.26 2.94 -8.17
C PHE A 55 -0.57 2.54 -6.94
N ARG A 56 -1.76 3.12 -6.76
CA ARG A 56 -2.67 2.77 -5.65
C ARG A 56 -2.95 1.28 -5.63
N ASP A 57 -3.35 0.73 -6.77
CA ASP A 57 -3.80 -0.66 -6.88
C ASP A 57 -2.66 -1.64 -6.62
N GLN A 58 -1.48 -1.38 -7.19
CA GLN A 58 -0.27 -2.18 -6.93
C GLN A 58 0.10 -2.19 -5.44
N CYS A 59 0.12 -1.02 -4.80
CA CYS A 59 0.42 -0.92 -3.38
C CYS A 59 -0.67 -1.57 -2.51
N ALA A 60 -1.94 -1.37 -2.86
CA ALA A 60 -3.06 -1.97 -2.16
C ALA A 60 -3.10 -3.49 -2.28
N GLU A 61 -2.59 -4.07 -3.38
CA GLU A 61 -2.42 -5.53 -3.52
C GLU A 61 -1.27 -6.02 -2.64
N ALA A 62 -0.11 -5.36 -2.71
CA ALA A 62 1.06 -5.72 -1.92
C ALA A 62 0.76 -5.77 -0.41
N TYR A 63 0.13 -4.71 0.11
CA TYR A 63 -0.23 -4.66 1.52
C TYR A 63 -1.41 -5.57 1.88
N ALA A 64 -2.24 -6.01 0.93
CA ALA A 64 -3.27 -7.01 1.19
C ALA A 64 -2.64 -8.35 1.58
N GLU A 65 -1.60 -8.77 0.86
CA GLU A 65 -0.89 -10.00 1.16
C GLU A 65 -0.15 -9.88 2.49
N HIS A 66 0.45 -8.72 2.77
CA HIS A 66 1.08 -8.47 4.06
C HIS A 66 0.07 -8.59 5.22
N VAL A 67 -1.09 -7.92 5.13
CA VAL A 67 -2.15 -7.99 6.13
C VAL A 67 -2.66 -9.42 6.30
N LYS A 68 -2.86 -10.16 5.20
CA LYS A 68 -3.25 -11.58 5.26
C LYS A 68 -2.24 -12.44 6.01
N GLY A 69 -0.94 -12.19 5.83
CA GLY A 69 0.11 -12.85 6.60
C GLY A 69 0.00 -12.55 8.10
N LEU A 70 -0.21 -11.28 8.46
CA LEU A 70 -0.40 -10.87 9.86
C LEU A 70 -1.64 -11.50 10.50
N GLU A 71 -2.76 -11.56 9.77
CA GLU A 71 -3.98 -12.25 10.20
C GLU A 71 -3.74 -13.75 10.41
N GLY A 72 -2.95 -14.39 9.54
CA GLY A 72 -2.54 -15.79 9.70
C GLY A 72 -1.76 -16.03 10.98
N ILE A 73 -0.82 -15.14 11.33
CA ILE A 73 -0.08 -15.21 12.60
C ILE A 73 -1.03 -15.05 13.79
N ALA A 74 -1.95 -14.06 13.74
CA ALA A 74 -2.92 -13.83 14.81
C ALA A 74 -3.82 -15.06 15.00
N LYS A 75 -4.25 -15.68 13.90
CA LYS A 75 -5.05 -16.90 13.91
C LYS A 75 -4.27 -18.08 14.51
N ALA A 76 -3.02 -18.28 14.12
CA ALA A 76 -2.17 -19.35 14.68
C ALA A 76 -1.98 -19.21 16.20
N LYS A 77 -1.83 -17.97 16.69
CA LYS A 77 -1.72 -17.68 18.15
C LYS A 77 -3.00 -17.95 18.93
N ALA A 78 -4.16 -17.90 18.27
CA ALA A 78 -5.45 -18.14 18.90
C ALA A 78 -5.87 -19.62 18.86
N MET A 79 -5.07 -20.51 18.24
CA MET A 79 -5.34 -21.94 18.19
C MET A 79 -4.79 -22.65 19.43
N ASP A 80 -5.60 -23.53 20.03
CA ASP A 80 -5.17 -24.39 21.14
C ASP A 80 -4.41 -25.64 20.67
N ASP A 81 -4.60 -26.05 19.40
CA ASP A 81 -3.93 -27.21 18.80
C ASP A 81 -2.52 -26.84 18.29
N PRO A 82 -1.44 -27.44 18.83
CA PRO A 82 -0.08 -27.09 18.44
C PRO A 82 0.28 -27.44 16.99
N PHE A 83 -0.30 -28.51 16.44
CA PHE A 83 0.00 -28.95 15.07
C PHE A 83 -0.65 -28.00 14.06
N MET A 84 -1.92 -27.66 14.28
CA MET A 84 -2.65 -26.69 13.46
C MET A 84 -2.04 -25.29 13.57
N SER A 85 -1.63 -24.88 14.77
CA SER A 85 -0.93 -23.60 14.99
C SER A 85 0.37 -23.52 14.20
N ALA A 86 1.22 -24.57 14.23
CA ALA A 86 2.46 -24.61 13.48
C ALA A 86 2.26 -24.58 11.96
N ALA A 87 1.25 -25.28 11.45
CA ALA A 87 0.91 -25.28 10.03
C ALA A 87 0.43 -23.90 9.55
N GLU A 88 -0.44 -23.25 10.33
CA GLU A 88 -0.94 -21.89 10.00
C GLU A 88 0.19 -20.85 10.11
N LEU A 89 1.06 -20.96 11.11
CA LEU A 89 2.21 -20.07 11.26
C LEU A 89 3.15 -20.16 10.05
N ARG A 90 3.50 -21.36 9.59
CA ARG A 90 4.35 -21.55 8.40
C ARG A 90 3.73 -20.89 7.16
N LYS A 91 2.42 -21.10 6.96
CA LYS A 91 1.69 -20.49 5.84
C LYS A 91 1.68 -18.96 5.93
N ALA A 92 1.53 -18.42 7.13
CA ALA A 92 1.57 -16.99 7.37
C ALA A 92 2.95 -16.39 7.07
N GLU A 93 4.03 -17.06 7.49
CA GLU A 93 5.41 -16.69 7.20
C GLU A 93 5.71 -16.70 5.70
N GLU A 94 5.27 -17.74 4.98
CA GLU A 94 5.38 -17.81 3.51
C GLU A 94 4.64 -16.65 2.83
N THR A 95 3.45 -16.31 3.34
CA THR A 95 2.67 -15.18 2.82
C THR A 95 3.39 -13.85 3.06
N LEU A 96 3.95 -13.64 4.25
CA LEU A 96 4.72 -12.42 4.56
C LEU A 96 5.98 -12.31 3.70
N LYS A 97 6.68 -13.42 3.46
CA LYS A 97 7.85 -13.47 2.58
C LYS A 97 7.50 -13.12 1.14
N ALA A 98 6.36 -13.61 0.63
CA ALA A 98 5.88 -13.22 -0.70
C ALA A 98 5.49 -11.74 -0.75
N ALA A 99 4.84 -11.24 0.31
CA ALA A 99 4.43 -9.85 0.42
C ALA A 99 5.63 -8.88 0.46
N GLU A 100 6.76 -9.28 1.04
CA GLU A 100 7.98 -8.46 1.13
C GLU A 100 8.41 -7.96 -0.25
N ALA A 101 8.52 -8.86 -1.23
CA ALA A 101 8.89 -8.50 -2.61
C ALA A 101 7.89 -7.52 -3.24
N LYS A 102 6.58 -7.73 -3.02
CA LYS A 102 5.54 -6.83 -3.53
C LYS A 102 5.57 -5.46 -2.85
N THR A 103 5.80 -5.41 -1.54
CA THR A 103 5.90 -4.15 -0.79
C THR A 103 7.16 -3.37 -1.17
N GLY A 104 8.27 -4.06 -1.48
CA GLY A 104 9.46 -3.45 -2.08
C GLY A 104 9.15 -2.81 -3.44
N ALA A 105 8.47 -3.53 -4.34
CA ALA A 105 8.05 -2.99 -5.63
C ALA A 105 7.10 -1.79 -5.51
N CYS A 106 6.21 -1.79 -4.50
CA CYS A 106 5.38 -0.63 -4.17
C CYS A 106 6.24 0.58 -3.74
N ALA A 107 7.25 0.38 -2.88
CA ALA A 107 8.16 1.44 -2.45
C ALA A 107 8.98 2.01 -3.62
N ASP A 108 9.48 1.17 -4.51
CA ASP A 108 10.18 1.60 -5.73
C ASP A 108 9.26 2.45 -6.63
N ARG A 109 8.02 2.01 -6.80
CA ARG A 109 7.02 2.73 -7.58
C ARG A 109 6.64 4.06 -6.94
N GLN A 110 6.51 4.11 -5.62
CA GLN A 110 6.31 5.34 -4.86
C GLN A 110 7.47 6.31 -5.09
N GLY A 111 8.71 5.83 -5.00
CA GLY A 111 9.90 6.64 -5.28
C GLY A 111 9.93 7.19 -6.71
N ALA A 112 9.51 6.38 -7.70
CA ALA A 112 9.36 6.84 -9.08
C ALA A 112 8.28 7.91 -9.23
N LEU A 113 7.12 7.72 -8.58
CA LEU A 113 5.99 8.66 -8.58
C LEU A 113 6.39 10.01 -7.96
N VAL A 114 7.06 9.99 -6.80
CA VAL A 114 7.57 11.18 -6.10
C VAL A 114 8.52 11.97 -7.00
N ARG A 115 9.41 11.28 -7.74
CA ARG A 115 10.33 11.93 -8.70
C ARG A 115 9.58 12.51 -9.90
N GLN A 116 8.66 11.76 -10.50
CA GLN A 116 7.86 12.17 -11.67
C GLN A 116 7.08 13.45 -11.38
N TYR A 117 6.39 13.49 -10.23
CA TYR A 117 5.53 14.61 -9.83
C TYR A 117 6.25 15.69 -9.01
N ARG A 118 7.55 15.52 -8.76
CA ARG A 118 8.39 16.47 -8.00
C ARG A 118 7.81 16.80 -6.63
N LEU A 119 7.39 15.78 -5.90
CA LEU A 119 6.77 15.92 -4.58
C LEU A 119 7.88 16.22 -3.54
N ARG A 120 8.19 17.51 -3.33
CA ARG A 120 9.35 17.96 -2.54
C ARG A 120 9.21 17.74 -1.03
N ASP A 121 7.98 17.61 -0.53
CA ASP A 121 7.68 17.57 0.90
C ASP A 121 7.40 16.15 1.43
N LEU A 122 7.66 15.11 0.62
CA LEU A 122 7.40 13.70 0.97
C LEU A 122 8.70 12.88 1.11
N ARG A 123 9.78 13.52 1.56
CA ARG A 123 11.09 12.87 1.78
C ARG A 123 11.36 12.63 3.25
#